data_AF-M0IPL8-F1
#
_entry.id   AF-M0IPL8-F1
#
_cell.length_a   1.000
_cell.length_b   1.000
_cell.length_c   1.000
_cell.angle_alpha   90.00
_cell.angle_beta   90.00
_cell.angle_gamma   90.00
#
_symmetry.space_group_name_H-M   'P 1'
#
loop_
_entity.id
_entity.type
_entity.pdbx_description
1 polymer ?
#
loop_
_entity_poly.entity_id
_entity_poly.type
_entity_poly.pdbx_seq_one_letter_code
_entity_poly.pdbx_strand_id
1 'polypeptide(L)' 'MKRSSLVLVLAFGAVVVGLAALLVAEAVGASTLVIAVGGGIALVGVAVLTAVVMRLPDPNEPGSAGGNEHDA' A
#
# COMPACT_ATOMS: atom_id res chain seq x y z
N MET A 1 -5.25 -11.56 10.52
CA MET A 1 -4.14 -11.90 9.60
C MET A 1 -4.57 -12.04 8.13
N LYS A 2 -5.50 -12.94 7.76
CA LYS A 2 -5.88 -13.17 6.35
C LYS A 2 -6.45 -11.94 5.59
N ARG A 3 -7.31 -11.12 6.23
CA ARG A 3 -7.87 -9.91 5.59
C ARG A 3 -6.81 -8.84 5.30
N SER A 4 -5.92 -8.53 6.26
CA SER A 4 -4.86 -7.53 6.05
C SER A 4 -3.87 -7.94 4.95
N SER A 5 -3.54 -9.25 4.89
CA SER A 5 -2.67 -9.77 3.83
C SER A 5 -3.32 -9.63 2.44
N LEU A 6 -4.62 -9.92 2.35
CA LEU A 6 -5.36 -9.78 1.08
C LEU A 6 -5.47 -8.30 0.65
N VAL A 7 -5.68 -7.38 1.59
CA VAL A 7 -5.71 -5.93 1.33
C VAL A 7 -4.34 -5.43 0.83
N LEU A 8 -3.24 -5.89 1.43
CA LEU A 8 -1.88 -5.54 0.99
C LEU A 8 -1.60 -6.04 -0.43
N VAL A 9 -1.98 -7.29 -0.73
CA VAL A 9 -1.80 -7.87 -2.07
C VAL A 9 -2.59 -7.08 -3.12
N LEU A 10 -3.83 -6.70 -2.81
CA LEU A 10 -4.65 -5.87 -3.71
C LEU A 10 -4.08 -4.46 -3.89
N ALA A 11 -3.66 -3.81 -2.81
CA ALA A 11 -3.07 -2.48 -2.88
C ALA A 11 -1.77 -2.48 -3.69
N PHE A 12 -0.88 -3.44 -3.43
CA PHE A 12 0.34 -3.62 -4.20
C PHE A 12 0.05 -3.94 -5.67
N GLY A 13 -0.91 -4.84 -5.93
CA GLY A 13 -1.38 -5.14 -7.27
C GLY A 13 -1.89 -3.90 -8.01
N ALA A 14 -2.67 -3.05 -7.35
CA ALA A 14 -3.17 -1.80 -7.92
C ALA A 14 -2.02 -0.84 -8.29
N VAL A 15 -0.99 -0.73 -7.44
CA VAL A 15 0.21 0.07 -7.75
C VAL A 15 0.93 -0.46 -8.99
N VAL A 16 1.21 -1.77 -9.03
CA VAL A 16 1.91 -2.40 -10.16
C VAL A 16 1.12 -2.23 -11.46
N VAL A 17 -0.20 -2.45 -11.42
CA VAL A 17 -1.07 -2.30 -12.59
C VAL A 17 -1.15 -0.83 -13.03
N GLY A 18 -1.27 0.12 -12.10
CA GLY A 18 -1.28 1.55 -12.42
C GLY A 18 0.02 2.02 -13.07
N LEU A 19 1.16 1.57 -12.55
CA LEU A 19 2.48 1.86 -13.13
C LEU A 19 2.66 1.21 -14.50
N ALA A 20 2.28 -0.06 -14.65
CA ALA A 20 2.35 -0.73 -15.95
C ALA A 20 1.47 -0.03 -17.00
N ALA A 21 0.26 0.39 -16.61
CA ALA A 21 -0.63 1.16 -17.48
C ALA A 21 -0.02 2.50 -17.89
N LEU A 22 0.66 3.21 -16.97
CA LEU A 22 1.37 4.46 -17.28
C LEU A 22 2.52 4.23 -18.27
N LEU A 23 3.33 3.19 -18.08
CA LEU A 23 4.44 2.86 -18.97
C LEU A 23 3.96 2.51 -20.39
N VAL A 24 2.88 1.73 -20.48
CA VAL A 24 2.26 1.41 -21.78
C VAL A 24 1.68 2.67 -22.40
N ALA A 25 0.96 3.50 -21.63
CA ALA A 25 0.38 4.74 -22.09
C ALA A 25 1.44 5.70 -22.66
N GLU A 26 2.57 5.83 -21.99
CA GLU A 26 3.71 6.61 -22.48
C GLU A 26 4.26 6.02 -23.80
N ALA A 27 4.47 4.70 -23.84
CA ALA A 27 5.03 4.02 -25.01
C ALA A 27 4.18 4.16 -26.27
N VAL A 28 2.85 4.24 -26.15
CA VAL A 28 1.94 4.45 -27.29
C VAL A 28 1.55 5.92 -27.51
N GLY A 29 2.10 6.86 -26.73
CA GLY A 29 1.77 8.28 -26.84
C GLY A 29 0.30 8.57 -26.49
N ALA A 30 -0.22 7.90 -25.47
CA ALA A 30 -1.62 8.00 -25.05
C ALA A 30 -1.97 9.41 -24.53
N SER A 31 -3.27 9.71 -24.54
CA SER A 31 -3.79 10.99 -24.10
C SER A 31 -3.58 11.24 -22.60
N THR A 32 -3.53 12.52 -22.22
CA THR A 32 -3.37 12.98 -20.83
C THR A 32 -4.42 12.37 -19.88
N LEU A 33 -5.61 12.06 -20.39
CA LEU A 33 -6.68 11.41 -19.62
C LEU A 33 -6.27 10.00 -19.16
N VAL A 34 -5.65 9.21 -20.04
CA VAL A 34 -5.20 7.85 -19.72
C VAL A 34 -4.09 7.89 -18.67
N ILE A 35 -3.17 8.85 -18.81
CA ILE A 35 -2.10 9.09 -17.84
C ILE A 35 -2.69 9.49 -16.48
N ALA A 36 -3.67 10.39 -16.45
CA ALA A 36 -4.32 10.82 -15.21
C ALA A 36 -5.03 9.67 -14.50
N VAL A 37 -5.72 8.79 -15.24
CA VAL A 37 -6.40 7.61 -14.67
C VAL A 37 -5.37 6.61 -14.14
N GLY A 38 -4.34 6.27 -14.93
CA GLY A 38 -3.29 5.34 -14.51
C GLY A 38 -2.52 5.83 -13.27
N GLY A 39 -2.18 7.11 -13.26
CA GLY A 39 -1.56 7.78 -12.11
C GLY A 39 -2.47 7.80 -10.88
N GLY A 40 -3.76 8.09 -11.06
CA GLY A 40 -4.74 8.04 -9.97
C GLY A 40 -4.81 6.66 -9.32
N ILE A 41 -4.86 5.59 -10.12
CA ILE A 41 -4.87 4.20 -9.61
C ILE A 41 -3.59 3.90 -8.81
N ALA A 42 -2.43 4.28 -9.33
CA ALA A 42 -1.17 4.09 -8.63
C ALA A 42 -1.12 4.85 -7.29
N LEU A 43 -1.56 6.12 -7.26
CA LEU A 43 -1.59 6.94 -6.05
C LEU A 43 -2.54 6.38 -4.98
N VAL A 44 -3.71 5.87 -5.38
CA VAL A 44 -4.65 5.23 -4.45
C VAL A 44 -4.02 3.98 -3.82
N GLY A 45 -3.36 3.15 -4.63
CA GLY A 45 -2.65 1.96 -4.13
C GLY A 45 -1.55 2.32 -3.12
N VAL A 46 -0.76 3.36 -3.41
CA VAL A 46 0.27 3.87 -2.49
C VAL A 46 -0.34 4.39 -1.20
N ALA A 47 -1.43 5.17 -1.27
CA ALA A 47 -2.10 5.72 -0.09
C ALA A 47 -2.60 4.61 0.85
N VAL A 48 -3.20 3.55 0.29
CA VAL A 48 -3.63 2.38 1.07
C VAL A 48 -2.44 1.68 1.71
N LEU A 49 -1.35 1.47 0.96
CA LEU A 49 -0.14 0.83 1.47
C LEU A 49 0.46 1.63 2.64
N THR A 50 0.59 2.95 2.48
CA THR A 50 1.08 3.87 3.52
C THR A 50 0.21 3.80 4.77
N ALA A 51 -1.12 3.81 4.63
CA ALA A 51 -2.04 3.72 5.76
C ALA A 51 -1.94 2.38 6.50
N VAL A 52 -1.70 1.28 5.78
CA VAL A 52 -1.48 -0.04 6.41
C VAL A 52 -0.15 -0.08 7.13
N VAL A 53 0.93 0.45 6.55
CA VAL A 53 2.26 0.51 7.17
C VAL A 53 2.26 1.37 8.42
N MET A 54 1.60 2.53 8.41
CA MET A 54 1.45 3.40 9.59
C MET A 54 0.68 2.74 10.75
N ARG A 55 -0.08 1.67 10.48
CA ARG A 55 -0.77 0.89 11.51
C ARG A 55 0.06 -0.26 12.06
N LEU A 56 1.21 -0.57 11.47
CA LEU A 56 2.09 -1.59 12.00
C LEU A 56 2.82 -1.04 13.23
N PRO A 57 2.95 -1.83 14.31
CA PRO A 57 3.78 -1.45 15.45
C PRO A 57 5.21 -1.14 14.98
N ASP A 58 5.83 -0.10 15.54
CA ASP A 58 7.22 0.21 15.22
C ASP A 58 8.12 -0.91 15.77
N PRO A 59 8.82 -1.66 14.90
CA PRO A 59 9.67 -2.77 15.34
C PRO A 59 10.88 -2.30 16.15
N ASN A 60 11.15 -1.00 16.18
CA ASN A 60 12.27 -0.40 16.91
C ASN A 60 11.87 0.22 18.24
N GLU A 61 10.58 0.16 18.63
CA GLU A 61 10.12 0.71 19.91
C GLU A 61 10.33 -0.32 21.04
N PRO A 62 11.28 -0.09 21.96
CA PRO A 62 11.56 -1.04 23.04
C PRO A 62 10.54 -0.83 24.16
N GLY A 63 9.37 -1.49 24.08
CA GLY A 63 8.38 -1.31 25.16
C GLY A 63 7.01 -1.95 25.06
N SER A 64 6.74 -2.90 24.16
CA SER A 64 5.42 -3.57 24.13
C SER A 64 5.51 -5.05 23.77
N ALA A 65 6.15 -5.81 24.66
CA ALA A 65 5.97 -7.25 24.76
C ALA A 65 5.69 -7.62 26.24
N GLY A 66 4.43 -7.98 26.54
CA GLY A 66 3.98 -8.53 27.83
C GLY A 66 3.77 -7.46 28.90
N GLY A 67 2.58 -7.24 29.45
CA GLY A 67 1.67 -8.27 29.96
C GLY A 67 1.85 -8.30 31.48
N ASN A 68 0.86 -7.74 32.17
CA ASN A 68 0.83 -7.60 33.63
C ASN A 68 0.97 -8.96 34.32
N GLU A 69 2.00 -9.12 35.16
CA GLU A 69 1.97 -10.07 36.27
C GLU A 69 1.86 -9.26 37.58
N HIS A 70 0.62 -9.23 38.04
CA HIS A 70 0.22 -8.99 39.42
C HIS A 70 0.72 -10.17 40.30
N ASP A 71 0.97 -9.88 41.57
CA ASP A 71 1.31 -10.79 42.70
C ASP A 71 2.80 -11.00 43.05
N ALA A 72 3.30 -10.14 43.96
CA ALA A 72 3.88 -10.52 45.26
C ALA A 72 4.16 -9.27 46.12
#